data_AF-A0A0C9U6F2-F1
#
_entry.id   AF-A0A0C9U6F2-F1
#
_cell.length_a   1.000
_cell.length_b   1.000
_cell.length_c   1.000
_cell.angle_alpha   90.00
_cell.angle_beta   90.00
_cell.angle_gamma   90.00
#
_symmetry.space_group_name_H-M   'P 1'
#
loop_
_entity.id
_entity.type
_entity.pdbx_description
1 polymer ?
#
loop_
_entity_poly.entity_id
_entity_poly.type
_entity_poly.pdbx_seq_one_letter_code
_entity_poly.pdbx_strand_id
1 'polypeptide(L)'
;MKSSFANFHNQHSRVFRGVSEQWPSSEQLTELTNKSSGVFIFAATVVSFINEEKGSPQQKLEQVLTTHTGLDPLYSQVLNAASWHGDLKKVLAVIILLHEQLSIAALSDLIEIRVMDIVSCLLEIQSIVTIPVTNDGIVQLNHTSLQDFLLDKKRSKGYHIQAPFYHAIIFKHCLTRMTRTLNHNKFPWDRAIRYACRRWYYHLRDAIAQETLSRSAEPLDTDLQVFLRSEALEPWINITIIAEHNTTVEEILRGIESQSKVDCSAVFHQIFSTEISPHTEVAWMSEKTVISTSGIYMHYSQSPLISPD
;
A
#
# COMPACT_ATOMS: atom_id res chain seq x y z
N MET A 1 -24.21 -3.94 16.56
CA MET A 1 -24.86 -2.82 15.84
C MET A 1 -26.32 -2.63 16.29
N LYS A 2 -27.24 -3.60 16.07
CA LYS A 2 -28.64 -3.49 16.51
C LYS A 2 -28.80 -3.18 18.01
N SER A 3 -28.03 -3.85 18.87
CA SER A 3 -28.00 -3.59 20.32
C SER A 3 -27.48 -2.19 20.67
N SER A 4 -26.48 -1.67 19.95
CA SER A 4 -25.91 -0.33 20.15
C SER A 4 -26.93 0.77 19.85
N PHE A 5 -27.67 0.64 18.75
CA PHE A 5 -28.76 1.57 18.39
C PHE A 5 -29.96 1.48 19.34
N ALA A 6 -30.32 0.27 19.78
CA ALA A 6 -31.39 0.08 20.76
C ALA A 6 -31.06 0.75 22.11
N ASN A 7 -29.82 0.60 22.59
CA ASN A 7 -29.36 1.31 23.79
C ASN A 7 -29.39 2.83 23.62
N PHE A 8 -29.01 3.34 22.44
CA PHE A 8 -29.02 4.77 22.14
C PHE A 8 -30.44 5.37 22.11
N HIS A 9 -31.39 4.68 21.46
CA HIS A 9 -32.80 5.08 21.43
C HIS A 9 -33.38 5.21 22.85
N ASN A 10 -33.06 4.24 23.73
CA ASN A 10 -33.51 4.24 25.11
C ASN A 10 -32.89 5.37 25.94
N GLN A 11 -31.60 5.67 25.74
CA GLN A 11 -30.89 6.76 26.43
C GLN A 11 -31.35 8.16 25.98
N HIS A 12 -31.83 8.32 24.74
CA HIS A 12 -32.18 9.61 24.15
C HIS A 12 -33.66 9.72 23.75
N SER A 13 -34.56 9.08 24.50
CA SER A 13 -36.00 9.00 24.23
C SER A 13 -36.70 10.37 24.00
N ARG A 14 -36.14 11.46 24.51
CA ARG A 14 -36.64 12.83 24.28
C ARG A 14 -36.40 13.32 22.85
N VAL A 15 -35.29 12.94 22.22
CA VAL A 15 -34.91 13.32 20.85
C VAL A 15 -35.66 12.48 19.82
N PHE A 16 -36.03 11.26 20.18
CA PHE A 16 -36.79 10.31 19.35
C PHE A 16 -38.31 10.40 19.51
N ARG A 17 -38.84 11.43 20.20
CA ARG A 17 -40.30 11.63 20.26
C ARG A 17 -40.86 11.86 18.85
N GLY A 18 -41.64 10.89 18.36
CA GLY A 18 -42.23 10.92 17.02
C GLY A 18 -41.44 10.16 15.95
N VAL A 19 -40.32 9.53 16.32
CA VAL A 19 -39.57 8.60 15.46
C VAL A 19 -40.03 7.17 15.76
N SER A 20 -40.12 6.32 14.74
CA SER A 20 -40.53 4.92 14.88
C SER A 20 -39.62 4.14 15.84
N GLU A 21 -40.21 3.25 16.66
CA GLU A 21 -39.46 2.31 17.52
C GLU A 21 -38.52 1.38 16.74
N GLN A 22 -38.72 1.28 15.42
CA GLN A 22 -37.88 0.48 14.51
C GLN A 22 -36.74 1.30 13.89
N TRP A 23 -36.32 2.40 14.51
CA TRP A 23 -35.22 3.23 14.03
C TRP A 23 -33.86 2.77 14.59
N PRO A 24 -32.81 2.63 13.75
CA PRO A 24 -32.82 2.65 12.28
C PRO A 24 -33.57 1.43 11.70
N SER A 25 -34.14 1.58 10.50
CA SER A 25 -34.88 0.48 9.86
C SER A 25 -33.99 -0.73 9.62
N SER A 26 -34.59 -1.92 9.45
CA SER A 26 -33.84 -3.16 9.17
C SER A 26 -32.99 -3.04 7.90
N GLU A 27 -33.46 -2.32 6.90
CA GLU A 27 -32.74 -2.05 5.65
C GLU A 27 -31.54 -1.13 5.88
N GLN A 28 -31.73 -0.04 6.65
CA GLN A 28 -30.65 0.87 7.04
C GLN A 28 -29.60 0.18 7.91
N LEU A 29 -30.01 -0.71 8.83
CA LEU A 29 -29.09 -1.52 9.61
C LEU A 29 -28.31 -2.50 8.75
N THR A 30 -28.94 -3.09 7.74
CA THR A 30 -28.28 -4.00 6.78
C THR A 30 -27.27 -3.23 5.95
N GLU A 31 -27.62 -2.03 5.47
CA GLU A 31 -26.70 -1.19 4.72
C GLU A 31 -25.53 -0.68 5.56
N LEU A 32 -25.77 -0.25 6.81
CA LEU A 32 -24.69 0.07 7.75
C LEU A 32 -23.81 -1.15 8.04
N THR A 33 -24.39 -2.35 8.13
CA THR A 33 -23.64 -3.58 8.33
C THR A 33 -22.78 -3.90 7.11
N ASN A 34 -23.31 -3.74 5.90
CA ASN A 34 -22.55 -3.91 4.66
C ASN A 34 -21.42 -2.88 4.56
N LYS A 35 -21.70 -1.60 4.84
CA LYS A 35 -20.69 -0.51 4.90
C LYS A 35 -19.65 -0.75 6.01
N SER A 36 -20.01 -1.47 7.07
CA SER A 36 -19.07 -1.80 8.16
C SER A 36 -18.11 -2.94 7.81
N SER A 37 -18.44 -3.77 6.82
CA SER A 37 -17.66 -4.96 6.44
C SER A 37 -17.20 -5.83 7.63
N GLY A 38 -17.98 -5.89 8.71
CA GLY A 38 -17.69 -6.67 9.92
C GLY A 38 -16.85 -5.97 10.99
N VAL A 39 -16.44 -4.72 10.79
CA VAL A 39 -15.64 -3.95 11.76
C VAL A 39 -16.54 -3.42 12.87
N PHE A 40 -16.47 -4.02 14.06
CA PHE A 40 -17.33 -3.67 15.21
C PHE A 40 -17.18 -2.19 15.65
N ILE A 41 -16.00 -1.59 15.42
CA ILE A 41 -15.69 -0.18 15.71
C ILE A 41 -16.53 0.78 14.86
N PHE A 42 -16.91 0.39 13.64
CA PHE A 42 -17.78 1.20 12.80
C PHE A 42 -19.13 1.47 13.46
N ALA A 43 -19.75 0.44 14.05
CA ALA A 43 -21.02 0.58 14.73
C ALA A 43 -20.94 1.54 15.91
N ALA A 44 -19.89 1.40 16.75
CA ALA A 44 -19.68 2.29 17.89
C ALA A 44 -19.45 3.74 17.46
N THR A 45 -18.72 3.93 16.35
CA THR A 45 -18.39 5.27 15.85
C THR A 45 -19.56 5.95 15.16
N VAL A 46 -20.35 5.21 14.37
CA VAL A 46 -21.61 5.72 13.80
C VAL A 46 -22.56 6.11 14.93
N VAL A 47 -22.69 5.29 15.98
CA VAL A 47 -23.51 5.64 17.15
C VAL A 47 -22.97 6.88 17.86
N SER A 48 -21.66 7.01 18.05
CA SER A 48 -21.04 8.19 18.65
C SER A 48 -21.26 9.47 17.83
N PHE A 49 -21.10 9.40 16.51
CA PHE A 49 -21.31 10.53 15.59
C PHE A 49 -22.77 11.01 15.62
N ILE A 50 -23.71 10.06 15.62
CA ILE A 50 -25.14 10.34 15.76
C ILE A 50 -25.43 10.98 17.14
N ASN A 51 -24.71 10.59 18.19
CA ASN A 51 -24.86 11.08 19.56
C ASN A 51 -24.29 12.49 19.81
N GLU A 52 -23.51 13.08 18.91
CA GLU A 52 -23.00 14.44 19.12
C GLU A 52 -24.14 15.48 19.25
N GLU A 53 -24.03 16.41 20.20
CA GLU A 53 -25.11 17.35 20.60
C GLU A 53 -25.64 18.26 19.48
N LYS A 54 -24.94 18.38 18.35
CA LYS A 54 -25.32 19.24 17.22
C LYS A 54 -25.95 18.43 16.10
N GLY A 55 -27.19 18.75 15.72
CA GLY A 55 -27.88 18.24 14.52
C GLY A 55 -28.87 17.09 14.77
N SER A 56 -29.76 16.83 13.80
CA SER A 56 -30.77 15.77 13.89
C SER A 56 -30.14 14.37 13.72
N PRO A 57 -30.37 13.42 14.64
CA PRO A 57 -29.92 12.03 14.49
C PRO A 57 -30.34 11.38 13.17
N GLN A 58 -31.52 11.74 12.66
CA GLN A 58 -32.05 11.20 11.41
C GLN A 58 -31.31 11.75 10.19
N GLN A 59 -31.01 13.05 10.16
CA GLN A 59 -30.19 13.65 9.10
C GLN A 59 -28.76 13.11 9.13
N LYS A 60 -28.20 12.87 10.31
CA LYS A 60 -26.87 12.26 10.45
C LYS A 60 -26.85 10.81 9.99
N LEU A 61 -27.89 10.03 10.30
CA LEU A 61 -28.03 8.67 9.81
C LEU A 61 -28.17 8.66 8.28
N GLU A 62 -29.01 9.52 7.71
CA GLU A 62 -29.13 9.69 6.25
C GLU A 62 -27.81 10.13 5.63
N GLN A 63 -27.05 11.01 6.29
CA GLN A 63 -25.71 11.39 5.85
C GLN A 63 -24.77 10.18 5.82
N VAL A 64 -24.73 9.35 6.86
CA VAL A 64 -23.87 8.14 6.88
C VAL A 64 -24.29 7.13 5.80
N LEU A 65 -25.60 7.03 5.52
CA LEU A 65 -26.13 6.13 4.49
C LEU A 65 -25.88 6.65 3.07
N THR A 66 -26.11 7.93 2.81
CA THR A 66 -26.04 8.55 1.47
C THR A 66 -24.62 8.98 1.08
N THR A 67 -23.76 9.30 2.04
CA THR A 67 -22.40 9.71 1.70
C THR A 67 -21.53 8.48 1.43
N HIS A 68 -20.83 8.48 0.30
CA HIS A 68 -19.74 7.52 0.03
C HIS A 68 -18.57 7.68 1.04
N THR A 69 -18.58 8.75 1.84
CA THR A 69 -17.54 9.12 2.83
C THR A 69 -17.79 8.56 4.23
N GLY A 70 -18.62 7.51 4.39
CA GLY A 70 -19.16 7.05 5.67
C GLY A 70 -18.14 6.69 6.77
N LEU A 71 -16.85 6.64 6.44
CA LEU A 71 -15.74 6.35 7.35
C LEU A 71 -14.79 7.55 7.59
N ASP A 72 -14.93 8.66 6.86
CA ASP A 72 -14.00 9.80 6.94
C ASP A 72 -13.93 10.43 8.34
N PRO A 73 -15.05 10.64 9.06
CA PRO A 73 -14.99 11.12 10.44
C PRO A 73 -14.29 10.14 11.37
N LEU A 74 -14.51 8.82 11.19
CA LEU A 74 -13.83 7.77 11.94
C LEU A 74 -12.32 7.82 11.69
N TYR A 75 -11.90 7.85 10.42
CA TYR A 75 -10.49 7.95 10.07
C TYR A 75 -9.86 9.19 10.70
N SER A 76 -10.53 10.34 10.59
CA SER A 76 -10.07 11.59 11.20
C SER A 76 -9.93 11.47 12.72
N GLN A 77 -10.89 10.83 13.40
CA GLN A 77 -10.85 10.63 14.85
C GLN A 77 -9.67 9.74 15.27
N VAL A 78 -9.45 8.62 14.58
CA VAL A 78 -8.34 7.69 14.85
C VAL A 78 -7.01 8.38 14.63
N LEU A 79 -6.84 9.07 13.50
CA LEU A 79 -5.60 9.76 13.17
C LEU A 79 -5.33 10.98 14.06
N ASN A 80 -6.37 11.62 14.60
CA ASN A 80 -6.24 12.70 15.59
C ASN A 80 -5.76 12.19 16.96
N ALA A 81 -6.13 10.96 17.32
CA ALA A 81 -5.70 10.33 18.56
C ALA A 81 -4.29 9.72 18.44
N ALA A 82 -3.80 9.49 17.22
CA ALA A 82 -2.49 8.97 16.93
C ALA A 82 -1.43 10.07 16.75
N SER A 83 -0.16 9.70 16.84
CA SER A 83 0.99 10.57 16.61
C SER A 83 1.22 10.78 15.12
N TRP A 84 0.30 11.47 14.43
CA TRP A 84 0.30 11.63 12.96
C TRP A 84 1.45 12.51 12.41
N HIS A 85 2.66 12.01 12.52
CA HIS A 85 3.89 12.61 12.02
C HIS A 85 4.99 11.54 11.89
N GLY A 86 6.14 11.90 11.33
CA GLY A 86 7.33 11.03 11.30
C GLY A 86 7.04 9.63 10.75
N ASP A 87 7.40 8.61 11.53
CA ASP A 87 7.33 7.20 11.14
C ASP A 87 5.91 6.71 10.92
N LEU A 88 4.92 7.09 11.74
CA LEU A 88 3.53 6.65 11.54
C LEU A 88 3.02 7.06 10.16
N LYS A 89 3.24 8.32 9.80
CA LYS A 89 2.82 8.84 8.50
C LYS A 89 3.56 8.14 7.36
N LYS A 90 4.86 7.90 7.49
CA LYS A 90 5.68 7.20 6.49
C LYS A 90 5.26 5.74 6.33
N VAL A 91 5.07 5.01 7.43
CA VAL A 91 4.62 3.61 7.44
C VAL A 91 3.27 3.48 6.76
N LEU A 92 2.28 4.30 7.15
CA LEU A 92 0.95 4.21 6.55
C LEU A 92 0.97 4.61 5.07
N ALA A 93 1.71 5.66 4.70
CA ALA A 93 1.88 6.05 3.30
C ALA A 93 2.49 4.95 2.44
N VAL A 94 3.50 4.24 2.96
CA VAL A 94 4.09 3.11 2.25
C VAL A 94 3.05 2.01 2.09
N ILE A 95 2.39 1.58 3.16
CA ILE A 95 1.39 0.49 3.11
C ILE A 95 0.32 0.76 2.06
N ILE A 96 -0.20 1.99 1.96
CA ILE A 96 -1.25 2.31 0.98
C ILE A 96 -0.74 2.52 -0.44
N LEU A 97 0.56 2.72 -0.67
CA LEU A 97 1.13 2.97 -2.01
C LEU A 97 1.84 1.74 -2.59
N LEU A 98 2.02 0.68 -1.80
CA LEU A 98 2.59 -0.57 -2.30
C LEU A 98 1.62 -1.25 -3.28
N HIS A 99 2.15 -1.71 -4.41
CA HIS A 99 1.39 -2.51 -5.39
C HIS A 99 1.08 -3.93 -4.89
N GLU A 100 1.94 -4.45 -4.01
CA GLU A 100 1.83 -5.75 -3.36
C GLU A 100 2.11 -5.55 -1.88
N GLN A 101 1.19 -5.97 -1.01
CA GLN A 101 1.35 -5.79 0.42
C GLN A 101 2.53 -6.63 0.93
N LEU A 102 3.36 -6.02 1.76
CA LEU A 102 4.53 -6.64 2.37
C LEU A 102 4.25 -7.06 3.80
N SER A 103 5.04 -8.03 4.29
CA SER A 103 5.04 -8.36 5.71
C SER A 103 5.70 -7.26 6.54
N ILE A 104 5.46 -7.25 7.86
CA ILE A 104 6.10 -6.26 8.75
C ILE A 104 7.64 -6.33 8.64
N ALA A 105 8.21 -7.54 8.61
CA ALA A 105 9.64 -7.74 8.41
C ALA A 105 10.13 -7.18 7.06
N ALA A 106 9.39 -7.42 5.98
CA ALA A 106 9.75 -6.92 4.65
C ALA A 106 9.55 -5.40 4.51
N LEU A 107 8.55 -4.83 5.18
CA LEU A 107 8.39 -3.38 5.31
C LEU A 107 9.60 -2.79 6.03
N SER A 108 9.97 -3.36 7.18
CA SER A 108 11.13 -2.95 7.97
C SER A 108 12.41 -2.91 7.13
N ASP A 109 12.64 -3.98 6.38
CA ASP A 109 13.77 -4.12 5.47
C ASP A 109 13.75 -3.16 4.29
N LEU A 110 12.57 -2.80 3.79
CA LEU A 110 12.41 -1.89 2.66
C LEU A 110 12.62 -0.44 3.09
N ILE A 111 11.93 0.04 4.13
CA ILE A 111 11.89 1.48 4.47
C ILE A 111 12.83 1.89 5.61
N GLU A 112 13.65 0.93 6.08
CA GLU A 112 14.69 1.08 7.10
C GLU A 112 14.17 1.59 8.46
N ILE A 113 12.99 1.11 8.85
CA ILE A 113 12.40 1.36 10.18
C ILE A 113 12.42 0.04 10.94
N ARG A 114 12.83 0.03 12.22
CA ARG A 114 12.88 -1.22 13.00
C ARG A 114 11.48 -1.82 13.10
N VAL A 115 11.40 -3.16 13.05
CA VAL A 115 10.14 -3.92 13.19
C VAL A 115 9.29 -3.43 14.37
N MET A 116 9.91 -3.21 15.54
CA MET A 116 9.19 -2.77 16.74
C MET A 116 8.61 -1.34 16.61
N ASP A 117 9.27 -0.46 15.87
CA ASP A 117 8.76 0.90 15.64
C ASP A 117 7.59 0.86 14.65
N ILE A 118 7.66 0.01 13.61
CA ILE A 118 6.52 -0.23 12.70
C ILE A 118 5.32 -0.77 13.47
N VAL A 119 5.53 -1.80 14.31
CA VAL A 119 4.46 -2.37 15.15
C VAL A 119 3.85 -1.31 16.07
N SER A 120 4.70 -0.47 16.69
CA SER A 120 4.24 0.61 17.57
C SER A 120 3.36 1.60 16.83
N CYS A 121 3.76 2.04 15.62
CA CYS A 121 2.93 2.88 14.77
C CYS A 121 1.59 2.23 14.41
N LEU A 122 1.59 0.94 14.03
CA LEU A 122 0.37 0.23 13.65
C LEU A 122 -0.60 0.10 14.83
N LEU A 123 -0.10 -0.08 16.06
CA LEU A 123 -0.92 -0.15 17.28
C LEU A 123 -1.68 1.16 17.56
N GLU A 124 -1.10 2.31 17.21
CA GLU A 124 -1.79 3.61 17.33
C GLU A 124 -3.04 3.71 16.45
N ILE A 125 -3.06 2.96 15.34
CA ILE A 125 -4.15 2.97 14.34
C ILE A 125 -4.83 1.60 14.19
N GLN A 126 -4.68 0.70 15.16
CA GLN A 126 -5.18 -0.69 15.12
C GLN A 126 -6.69 -0.82 14.88
N SER A 127 -7.45 0.26 15.08
CA SER A 127 -8.88 0.29 14.79
C SER A 127 -9.21 0.32 13.29
N ILE A 128 -8.27 0.73 12.44
CA ILE A 128 -8.45 0.92 10.99
C ILE A 128 -7.48 0.06 10.15
N VAL A 129 -6.57 -0.67 10.78
CA VAL A 129 -5.69 -1.67 10.17
C VAL A 129 -5.76 -3.01 10.91
N THR A 130 -5.59 -4.11 10.18
CA THR A 130 -5.43 -5.45 10.75
C THR A 130 -3.95 -5.77 10.85
N ILE A 131 -3.49 -6.00 12.07
CA ILE A 131 -2.09 -6.31 12.37
C ILE A 131 -1.94 -7.84 12.46
N PRO A 132 -1.02 -8.45 11.71
CA PRO A 132 -0.78 -9.89 11.77
C PRO A 132 -0.17 -10.30 13.11
N VAL A 133 -0.39 -11.57 13.50
CA VAL A 133 0.16 -12.15 14.75
C VAL A 133 1.69 -12.25 14.71
N THR A 134 2.26 -12.46 13.52
CA THR A 134 3.69 -12.65 13.30
C THR A 134 4.25 -11.56 12.38
N ASN A 135 5.53 -11.24 12.54
CA ASN A 135 6.21 -10.25 11.69
C ASN A 135 6.31 -10.67 10.21
N ASP A 136 6.16 -11.95 9.90
CA ASP A 136 6.09 -12.49 8.55
C ASP A 136 4.70 -12.38 7.91
N GLY A 137 3.69 -11.95 8.66
CA GLY A 137 2.34 -11.72 8.16
C GLY A 137 2.21 -10.33 7.53
N ILE A 138 1.19 -10.18 6.69
CA ILE A 138 0.91 -8.96 5.92
C ILE A 138 -0.01 -8.03 6.71
N VAL A 139 0.25 -6.72 6.66
CA VAL A 139 -0.63 -5.69 7.21
C VAL A 139 -1.73 -5.37 6.22
N GLN A 140 -2.99 -5.46 6.66
CA GLN A 140 -4.15 -5.19 5.81
C GLN A 140 -4.87 -3.93 6.29
N LEU A 141 -5.34 -3.09 5.35
CA LEU A 141 -6.30 -2.05 5.68
C LEU A 141 -7.65 -2.71 5.96
N ASN A 142 -8.35 -2.27 7.01
CA ASN A 142 -9.67 -2.83 7.33
C ASN A 142 -10.71 -2.51 6.25
N HIS A 143 -10.48 -1.45 5.48
CA HIS A 143 -11.33 -1.06 4.36
C HIS A 143 -10.53 -0.27 3.32
N THR A 144 -10.82 -0.49 2.02
CA THR A 144 -10.14 0.18 0.90
C THR A 144 -10.33 1.69 0.90
N SER A 145 -11.48 2.19 1.37
CA SER A 145 -11.75 3.64 1.43
C SER A 145 -10.83 4.44 2.35
N LEU A 146 -10.03 3.80 3.22
CA LEU A 146 -8.99 4.48 3.98
C LEU A 146 -7.91 5.05 3.05
N GLN A 147 -7.53 4.29 2.03
CA GLN A 147 -6.62 4.75 0.98
C GLN A 147 -7.24 5.94 0.24
N ASP A 148 -8.48 5.81 -0.23
CA ASP A 148 -9.19 6.89 -0.93
C ASP A 148 -9.30 8.16 -0.09
N PHE A 149 -9.52 8.02 1.22
CA PHE A 149 -9.57 9.14 2.16
C PHE A 149 -8.21 9.85 2.26
N LEU A 150 -7.13 9.09 2.51
CA LEU A 150 -5.79 9.65 2.71
C LEU A 150 -5.21 10.29 1.43
N LEU A 151 -5.56 9.76 0.26
CA LEU A 151 -5.13 10.29 -1.04
C LEU A 151 -5.95 11.49 -1.52
N ASP A 152 -7.13 11.75 -0.95
CA ASP A 152 -7.93 12.94 -1.27
C ASP A 152 -7.72 14.05 -0.23
N LYS A 153 -7.06 15.14 -0.64
CA LYS A 153 -6.79 16.31 0.22
C LYS A 153 -8.05 16.99 0.75
N LYS A 154 -9.15 17.01 -0.02
CA LYS A 154 -10.41 17.63 0.41
C LYS A 154 -11.05 16.83 1.54
N ARG A 155 -10.94 15.50 1.49
CA ARG A 155 -11.46 14.57 2.50
C ARG A 155 -10.58 14.53 3.75
N SER A 156 -9.28 14.29 3.58
CA SER A 156 -8.33 14.06 4.70
C SER A 156 -7.73 15.32 5.32
N LYS A 157 -7.78 16.47 4.64
CA LYS A 157 -7.28 17.76 5.17
C LYS A 157 -5.82 17.65 5.65
N GLY A 158 -5.57 17.79 6.95
CA GLY A 158 -4.24 17.67 7.57
C GLY A 158 -3.66 16.24 7.52
N TYR A 159 -4.51 15.24 7.31
CA TYR A 159 -4.11 13.83 7.18
C TYR A 159 -3.71 13.42 5.76
N HIS A 160 -3.71 14.36 4.82
CA HIS A 160 -3.44 14.05 3.43
C HIS A 160 -2.01 13.51 3.21
N ILE A 161 -1.93 12.42 2.47
CA ILE A 161 -0.71 11.81 1.97
C ILE A 161 -0.47 12.29 0.55
N GLN A 162 0.64 13.00 0.35
CA GLN A 162 1.10 13.40 -0.97
C GLN A 162 1.76 12.18 -1.62
N ALA A 163 0.98 11.42 -2.39
CA ALA A 163 1.47 10.21 -3.06
C ALA A 163 2.83 10.40 -3.77
N PRO A 164 3.09 11.47 -4.54
CA PRO A 164 4.32 11.60 -5.32
C PRO A 164 5.57 11.61 -4.44
N PHE A 165 5.49 12.35 -3.33
CA PHE A 165 6.55 12.43 -2.33
C PHE A 165 6.88 11.07 -1.72
N TYR A 166 5.86 10.26 -1.41
CA TYR A 166 6.09 8.94 -0.83
C TYR A 166 6.47 7.89 -1.88
N HIS A 167 6.01 8.01 -3.14
CA HIS A 167 6.53 7.22 -4.25
C HIS A 167 8.03 7.47 -4.45
N ALA A 168 8.48 8.74 -4.41
CA ALA A 168 9.90 9.09 -4.43
C ALA A 168 10.69 8.44 -3.28
N ILE A 169 10.14 8.46 -2.06
CA ILE A 169 10.75 7.78 -0.90
C ILE A 169 10.86 6.27 -1.15
N ILE A 170 9.79 5.61 -1.58
CA ILE A 170 9.80 4.16 -1.83
C ILE A 170 10.79 3.81 -2.94
N PHE A 171 10.83 4.59 -4.02
CA PHE A 171 11.80 4.44 -5.10
C PHE A 171 13.24 4.48 -4.58
N LYS A 172 13.62 5.49 -3.78
CA LYS A 172 14.97 5.60 -3.19
C LYS A 172 15.32 4.40 -2.32
N HIS A 173 14.37 3.94 -1.50
CA HIS A 173 14.52 2.75 -0.66
C HIS A 173 14.70 1.48 -1.48
N CYS A 174 13.94 1.30 -2.57
CA CYS A 174 14.10 0.19 -3.50
C CYS A 174 15.51 0.18 -4.11
N LEU A 175 15.99 1.31 -4.63
CA LEU A 175 17.33 1.41 -5.21
C LEU A 175 18.41 1.11 -4.17
N THR A 176 18.31 1.73 -2.99
CA THR A 176 19.26 1.52 -1.88
C THR A 176 19.33 0.05 -1.47
N ARG A 177 18.17 -0.61 -1.34
CA ARG A 177 18.09 -2.04 -1.00
C ARG A 177 18.72 -2.90 -2.08
N MET A 178 18.44 -2.62 -3.36
CA MET A 178 19.05 -3.33 -4.48
C MET A 178 20.57 -3.16 -4.50
N THR A 179 21.07 -1.93 -4.43
CA THR A 179 22.51 -1.63 -4.43
C THR A 179 23.26 -2.29 -3.28
N ARG A 180 22.64 -2.46 -2.10
CA ARG A 180 23.28 -3.10 -0.94
C ARG A 180 23.21 -4.63 -0.97
N THR A 181 22.21 -5.21 -1.64
CA THR A 181 21.88 -6.64 -1.49
C THR A 181 22.22 -7.45 -2.72
N LEU A 182 21.98 -6.91 -3.92
CA LEU A 182 22.19 -7.63 -5.15
C LEU A 182 23.69 -7.84 -5.38
N ASN A 183 24.04 -9.09 -5.60
CA ASN A 183 25.39 -9.52 -5.99
C ASN A 183 25.24 -10.69 -6.96
N HIS A 184 26.24 -10.93 -7.81
CA HIS A 184 26.18 -11.91 -8.89
C HIS A 184 25.94 -13.37 -8.44
N ASN A 185 26.09 -13.68 -7.14
CA ASN A 185 26.12 -15.05 -6.63
C ASN A 185 24.93 -15.42 -5.73
N LYS A 186 23.94 -14.52 -5.52
CA LYS A 186 22.83 -14.78 -4.60
C LYS A 186 21.49 -14.30 -5.14
N PHE A 187 20.52 -15.18 -5.20
CA PHE A 187 19.15 -14.81 -5.53
C PHE A 187 18.52 -13.96 -4.39
N PRO A 188 17.76 -12.91 -4.72
CA PRO A 188 17.03 -12.11 -3.75
C PRO A 188 15.84 -12.88 -3.16
N TRP A 189 16.05 -13.62 -2.07
CA TRP A 189 15.01 -14.43 -1.42
C TRP A 189 14.04 -13.62 -0.55
N ASP A 190 14.55 -12.55 0.04
CA ASP A 190 13.77 -11.65 0.88
C ASP A 190 12.63 -10.99 0.07
N ARG A 191 11.46 -10.83 0.70
CA ARG A 191 10.29 -10.23 0.04
C ARG A 191 10.54 -8.76 -0.31
N ALA A 192 11.29 -8.02 0.51
CA ALA A 192 11.60 -6.62 0.27
C ALA A 192 12.45 -6.44 -0.97
N ILE A 193 13.52 -7.23 -1.13
CA ILE A 193 14.36 -7.16 -2.32
C ILE A 193 13.62 -7.59 -3.59
N ARG A 194 12.76 -8.63 -3.53
CA ARG A 194 11.92 -9.01 -4.68
C ARG A 194 10.96 -7.91 -5.07
N TYR A 195 10.34 -7.26 -4.10
CA TYR A 195 9.50 -6.09 -4.34
C TYR A 195 10.31 -4.98 -5.00
N ALA A 196 11.48 -4.65 -4.45
CA ALA A 196 12.35 -3.61 -4.98
C ALA A 196 12.71 -3.87 -6.45
N CYS A 197 13.20 -5.07 -6.80
CA CYS A 197 13.55 -5.42 -8.18
C CYS A 197 12.38 -5.29 -9.16
N ARG A 198 11.16 -5.58 -8.71
CA ARG A 198 9.95 -5.57 -9.56
C ARG A 198 9.27 -4.21 -9.65
N ARG A 199 9.31 -3.43 -8.57
CA ARG A 199 8.38 -2.30 -8.37
C ARG A 199 9.04 -0.93 -8.36
N TRP A 200 10.37 -0.84 -8.28
CA TRP A 200 11.07 0.45 -8.20
C TRP A 200 10.72 1.43 -9.33
N TYR A 201 10.62 0.95 -10.57
CA TYR A 201 10.33 1.80 -11.73
C TYR A 201 8.89 2.36 -11.71
N TYR A 202 7.92 1.59 -11.17
CA TYR A 202 6.55 2.10 -11.00
C TYR A 202 6.53 3.27 -10.00
N HIS A 203 7.28 3.16 -8.90
CA HIS A 203 7.39 4.26 -7.95
C HIS A 203 8.12 5.48 -8.54
N LEU A 204 9.14 5.29 -9.38
CA LEU A 204 9.77 6.38 -10.12
C LEU A 204 8.76 7.11 -11.03
N ARG A 205 8.04 6.34 -11.86
CA ARG A 205 7.05 6.88 -12.79
C ARG A 205 5.96 7.66 -12.05
N ASP A 206 5.41 7.10 -10.98
CA ASP A 206 4.30 7.71 -10.26
C ASP A 206 4.75 8.93 -9.43
N ALA A 207 6.03 8.98 -9.01
CA ALA A 207 6.64 10.18 -8.45
C ALA A 207 6.75 11.29 -9.51
N ILE A 208 7.35 11.00 -10.67
CA ILE A 208 7.60 11.98 -11.74
C ILE A 208 6.30 12.48 -12.38
N ALA A 209 5.35 11.58 -12.66
CA ALA A 209 4.08 11.90 -13.31
C ALA A 209 3.25 12.94 -12.54
N GLN A 210 3.48 13.04 -11.23
CA GLN A 210 2.78 13.98 -10.36
C GLN A 210 3.70 15.10 -9.82
N GLU A 211 5.03 14.97 -9.92
CA GLU A 211 6.01 16.02 -9.59
C GLU A 211 6.00 17.23 -10.54
N THR A 212 5.43 17.09 -11.73
CA THR A 212 5.09 18.24 -12.60
C THR A 212 4.22 19.28 -11.88
N LEU A 213 3.66 18.95 -10.69
CA LEU A 213 2.89 19.83 -9.81
C LEU A 213 3.64 20.32 -8.55
N SER A 214 4.87 19.88 -8.22
CA SER A 214 5.54 20.24 -6.95
C SER A 214 7.06 20.46 -7.03
N ARG A 215 7.50 21.70 -6.77
CA ARG A 215 8.88 22.23 -6.90
C ARG A 215 9.91 21.79 -5.82
N SER A 216 9.69 20.72 -5.05
CA SER A 216 10.54 20.43 -3.87
C SER A 216 11.18 19.04 -3.82
N ALA A 217 11.20 18.29 -4.91
CA ALA A 217 11.86 16.98 -4.91
C ALA A 217 13.38 17.13 -5.07
N GLU A 218 14.14 16.46 -4.20
CA GLU A 218 15.55 16.15 -4.48
C GLU A 218 15.67 15.43 -5.83
N PRO A 219 16.78 15.59 -6.57
CA PRO A 219 16.86 15.05 -7.93
C PRO A 219 16.91 13.52 -7.90
N LEU A 220 15.75 12.88 -8.16
CA LEU A 220 15.60 11.43 -8.36
C LEU A 220 16.60 10.88 -9.40
N ASP A 221 16.97 11.72 -10.35
CA ASP A 221 18.03 11.47 -11.34
C ASP A 221 19.36 11.05 -10.70
N THR A 222 19.70 11.58 -9.51
CA THR A 222 20.97 11.25 -8.83
C THR A 222 20.95 9.83 -8.29
N ASP A 223 19.90 9.46 -7.56
CA ASP A 223 19.72 8.11 -7.02
C ASP A 223 19.69 7.07 -8.16
N LEU A 224 19.02 7.42 -9.26
CA LEU A 224 18.96 6.59 -10.47
C LEU A 224 20.33 6.42 -11.12
N GLN A 225 21.09 7.51 -11.31
CA GLN A 225 22.45 7.45 -11.87
C GLN A 225 23.40 6.62 -11.01
N VAL A 226 23.28 6.70 -9.68
CA VAL A 226 24.07 5.88 -8.75
C VAL A 226 23.74 4.39 -8.96
N PHE A 227 22.46 4.04 -9.04
CA PHE A 227 22.05 2.66 -9.28
C PHE A 227 22.53 2.12 -10.63
N LEU A 228 22.34 2.88 -11.72
CA LEU A 228 22.75 2.48 -13.08
C LEU A 228 24.27 2.32 -13.24
N ARG A 229 25.07 2.88 -12.33
CA ARG A 229 26.54 2.71 -12.32
C ARG A 229 27.03 1.71 -11.28
N SER A 230 26.12 1.10 -10.52
CA SER A 230 26.47 0.16 -9.45
C SER A 230 26.60 -1.28 -9.95
N GLU A 231 27.36 -2.08 -9.20
CA GLU A 231 27.49 -3.54 -9.45
C GLU A 231 26.15 -4.29 -9.32
N ALA A 232 25.12 -3.66 -8.76
CA ALA A 232 23.78 -4.24 -8.66
C ALA A 232 22.98 -4.19 -9.97
N LEU A 233 23.43 -3.41 -10.97
CA LEU A 233 22.72 -3.27 -12.25
C LEU A 233 22.62 -4.60 -13.00
N GLU A 234 23.75 -5.29 -13.21
CA GLU A 234 23.77 -6.55 -13.97
C GLU A 234 22.96 -7.67 -13.28
N PRO A 235 23.09 -7.91 -11.96
CA PRO A 235 22.19 -8.80 -11.25
C PRO A 235 20.71 -8.44 -11.43
N TRP A 236 20.34 -7.15 -11.36
CA TRP A 236 18.97 -6.72 -11.57
C TRP A 236 18.46 -7.00 -13.00
N ILE A 237 19.29 -6.76 -14.02
CA ILE A 237 18.97 -7.08 -15.43
C ILE A 237 18.68 -8.59 -15.54
N ASN A 238 19.58 -9.42 -15.02
CA ASN A 238 19.44 -10.89 -15.06
C ASN A 238 18.16 -11.36 -14.34
N ILE A 239 17.87 -10.82 -13.15
CA ILE A 239 16.61 -11.09 -12.43
C ILE A 239 15.40 -10.77 -13.30
N THR A 240 15.40 -9.58 -13.91
CA THR A 240 14.27 -9.06 -14.66
C THR A 240 14.00 -9.88 -15.91
N ILE A 241 15.05 -10.33 -16.60
CA ILE A 241 14.94 -11.21 -17.77
C ILE A 241 14.42 -12.59 -17.37
N ILE A 242 14.99 -13.22 -16.33
CA ILE A 242 14.64 -14.59 -15.90
C ILE A 242 13.24 -14.66 -15.29
N ALA A 243 12.79 -13.59 -14.63
CA ALA A 243 11.52 -13.58 -13.91
C ALA A 243 10.29 -13.36 -14.79
N GLU A 244 10.47 -13.25 -16.12
CA GLU A 244 9.39 -13.15 -17.13
C GLU A 244 8.32 -12.12 -16.75
N HIS A 245 8.76 -10.90 -16.46
CA HIS A 245 7.86 -9.83 -16.08
C HIS A 245 7.07 -9.27 -17.26
N ASN A 246 5.89 -8.71 -16.97
CA ASN A 246 5.07 -7.98 -17.97
C ASN A 246 5.75 -6.72 -18.53
N THR A 247 6.90 -6.33 -18.00
CA THR A 247 7.66 -5.16 -18.45
C THR A 247 9.12 -5.57 -18.59
N THR A 248 9.67 -5.31 -19.76
CA THR A 248 11.06 -5.65 -20.12
C THR A 248 12.03 -4.60 -19.59
N VAL A 249 13.31 -4.99 -19.43
CA VAL A 249 14.38 -4.04 -19.08
C VAL A 249 14.44 -2.90 -20.11
N GLU A 250 14.25 -3.22 -21.40
CA GLU A 250 14.24 -2.23 -22.47
C GLU A 250 13.13 -1.18 -22.30
N GLU A 251 11.90 -1.61 -22.00
CA GLU A 251 10.78 -0.71 -21.75
C GLU A 251 11.01 0.19 -20.53
N ILE A 252 11.63 -0.34 -19.47
CA ILE A 252 12.01 0.44 -18.28
C ILE A 252 13.01 1.54 -18.65
N LEU A 253 14.10 1.19 -19.37
CA LEU A 253 15.13 2.14 -19.75
C LEU A 253 14.62 3.22 -20.71
N ARG A 254 13.83 2.84 -21.72
CA ARG A 254 13.18 3.82 -22.62
C ARG A 254 12.25 4.75 -21.85
N GLY A 255 11.53 4.20 -20.86
CA GLY A 255 10.69 4.96 -19.96
C GLY A 255 11.46 6.01 -19.16
N ILE A 256 12.61 5.62 -18.61
CA ILE A 256 13.53 6.51 -17.90
C ILE A 256 14.01 7.65 -18.80
N GLU A 257 14.49 7.36 -20.01
CA GLU A 257 14.95 8.40 -20.95
C GLU A 257 13.83 9.35 -21.37
N SER A 258 12.58 8.88 -21.43
CA SER A 258 11.43 9.70 -21.79
C SER A 258 10.94 10.63 -20.66
N GLN A 259 11.22 10.27 -19.40
CA GLN A 259 10.65 10.92 -18.21
C GLN A 259 11.69 11.59 -17.31
N SER A 260 12.98 11.34 -17.54
CA SER A 260 14.09 11.86 -16.74
C SER A 260 15.21 12.40 -17.64
N LYS A 261 16.21 13.06 -17.05
CA LYS A 261 17.40 13.52 -17.78
C LYS A 261 18.52 12.48 -17.79
N VAL A 262 18.25 11.27 -17.32
CA VAL A 262 19.23 10.19 -17.21
C VAL A 262 19.42 9.52 -18.56
N ASP A 263 20.66 9.53 -19.04
CA ASP A 263 21.10 8.80 -20.23
C ASP A 263 21.31 7.31 -19.90
N CYS A 264 20.60 6.43 -20.61
CA CYS A 264 20.69 4.97 -20.45
C CYS A 264 21.45 4.29 -21.60
N SER A 265 22.04 5.03 -22.54
CA SER A 265 22.73 4.50 -23.73
C SER A 265 23.80 3.46 -23.40
N ALA A 266 24.62 3.69 -22.37
CA ALA A 266 25.64 2.75 -21.91
C ALA A 266 25.04 1.42 -21.42
N VAL A 267 23.86 1.46 -20.80
CA VAL A 267 23.17 0.27 -20.28
C VAL A 267 22.57 -0.55 -21.42
N PHE A 268 22.03 0.10 -22.46
CA PHE A 268 21.55 -0.62 -23.65
C PHE A 268 22.67 -1.45 -24.29
N HIS A 269 23.87 -0.87 -24.45
CA HIS A 269 25.02 -1.63 -24.97
C HIS A 269 25.39 -2.82 -24.09
N GLN A 270 25.27 -2.70 -22.76
CA GLN A 270 25.52 -3.81 -21.84
C GLN A 270 24.48 -4.93 -22.03
N ILE A 271 23.19 -4.62 -22.13
CA ILE A 271 22.14 -5.64 -22.34
C ILE A 271 22.39 -6.46 -23.61
N PHE A 272 22.73 -5.81 -24.72
CA PHE A 272 22.97 -6.50 -26.00
C PHE A 272 24.31 -7.24 -26.07
N SER A 273 25.20 -7.03 -25.10
CA SER A 273 26.50 -7.72 -25.02
C SER A 273 26.57 -8.77 -23.90
N THR A 274 25.59 -8.78 -22.98
CA THR A 274 25.56 -9.72 -21.87
C THR A 274 24.86 -11.01 -22.32
N GLU A 275 25.63 -12.03 -22.68
CA GLU A 275 25.11 -13.41 -22.60
C GLU A 275 24.86 -13.72 -21.12
N ILE A 276 23.66 -14.19 -20.78
CA ILE A 276 23.40 -14.67 -19.41
C ILE A 276 24.42 -15.77 -19.14
N SER A 277 25.32 -15.53 -18.17
CA SER A 277 26.35 -16.52 -17.85
C SER A 277 25.69 -17.86 -17.54
N PRO A 278 26.11 -18.97 -18.17
CA PRO A 278 25.53 -20.29 -17.92
C PRO A 278 25.59 -20.70 -16.44
N HIS A 279 26.57 -20.20 -15.69
CA HIS A 279 26.67 -20.42 -14.24
C HIS A 279 25.60 -19.68 -13.46
N THR A 280 25.28 -18.45 -13.87
CA THR A 280 24.17 -17.67 -13.34
C THR A 280 22.86 -18.39 -13.70
N GLU A 281 22.65 -18.76 -14.95
CA GLU A 281 21.42 -19.46 -15.34
C GLU A 281 21.20 -20.77 -14.57
N VAL A 282 22.22 -21.62 -14.43
CA VAL A 282 22.14 -22.91 -13.71
C VAL A 282 21.95 -22.71 -12.21
N ALA A 283 22.69 -21.80 -11.58
CA ALA A 283 22.51 -21.50 -10.16
C ALA A 283 21.07 -21.02 -9.90
N TRP A 284 20.57 -20.12 -10.75
CA TRP A 284 19.25 -19.51 -10.60
C TRP A 284 18.12 -20.50 -10.88
N MET A 285 18.27 -21.39 -11.87
CA MET A 285 17.30 -22.46 -12.14
C MET A 285 17.27 -23.50 -11.02
N SER A 286 18.43 -23.90 -10.49
CA SER A 286 18.51 -24.87 -9.39
C SER A 286 17.80 -24.35 -8.12
N GLU A 287 17.99 -23.07 -7.84
CA GLU A 287 17.37 -22.35 -6.73
C GLU A 287 15.85 -22.14 -6.93
N LYS A 288 15.38 -21.87 -8.16
CA LYS A 288 13.95 -21.77 -8.52
C LYS A 288 13.19 -23.09 -8.30
N THR A 289 13.80 -24.24 -8.62
CA THR A 289 13.21 -25.58 -8.44
C THR A 289 13.08 -25.98 -6.97
N VAL A 290 13.99 -25.54 -6.09
CA VAL A 290 13.88 -25.75 -4.63
C VAL A 290 12.66 -25.01 -4.05
N ILE A 291 12.24 -23.90 -4.67
CA ILE A 291 11.09 -23.11 -4.20
C ILE A 291 9.74 -23.65 -4.67
N SER A 292 9.65 -24.14 -5.92
CA SER A 292 8.43 -24.80 -6.39
C SER A 292 8.09 -26.03 -5.55
N THR A 293 9.12 -26.71 -5.02
CA THR A 293 8.99 -27.87 -4.14
C THR A 293 8.75 -27.53 -2.67
N SER A 294 9.09 -26.32 -2.20
CA SER A 294 8.89 -25.88 -0.80
C SER A 294 7.60 -25.07 -0.56
N GLY A 295 6.67 -25.05 -1.51
CA GLY A 295 5.28 -24.62 -1.29
C GLY A 295 5.04 -23.11 -1.12
N ILE A 296 6.03 -22.26 -1.41
CA ILE A 296 5.92 -20.79 -1.27
C ILE A 296 5.11 -20.16 -2.42
N TYR A 297 4.83 -20.91 -3.49
CA TYR A 297 3.89 -20.52 -4.55
C TYR A 297 2.54 -21.22 -4.36
N MET A 298 1.70 -20.69 -3.47
CA MET A 298 0.26 -20.97 -3.50
C MET A 298 -0.47 -19.77 -4.14
N HIS A 299 -1.04 -20.06 -5.30
CA HIS A 299 -2.05 -19.32 -6.07
C HIS A 299 -1.66 -17.99 -6.73
N TYR A 300 -1.37 -18.08 -8.04
CA TYR A 300 -2.19 -17.47 -9.11
C TYR A 300 -1.98 -18.31 -10.38
N SER A 301 -2.58 -19.50 -10.43
CA SER A 301 -2.68 -20.29 -11.65
C SER A 301 -3.93 -19.86 -12.43
N GLN A 302 -3.68 -19.16 -13.53
CA GLN A 302 -4.42 -19.13 -14.79
C GLN A 302 -5.78 -19.86 -14.79
N SER A 303 -6.87 -19.09 -14.98
CA SER A 303 -8.10 -19.64 -15.55
C SER A 303 -7.82 -20.10 -16.98
N PRO A 304 -8.30 -21.28 -17.41
CA PRO A 304 -8.13 -21.74 -18.78
C PRO A 304 -8.99 -20.90 -19.73
N LEU A 305 -8.37 -20.47 -20.83
CA LEU A 305 -9.02 -19.89 -22.00
C LEU A 305 -10.15 -20.83 -22.48
N ILE A 306 -11.38 -20.32 -22.50
CA ILE A 306 -12.48 -20.91 -23.25
C ILE A 306 -12.24 -20.50 -24.72
N SER A 307 -12.00 -21.47 -25.59
CA SER A 307 -12.00 -21.27 -27.05
C SER A 307 -13.39 -20.85 -27.52
N PRO A 308 -13.50 -19.91 -28.49
CA PRO A 308 -14.76 -19.69 -29.18
C PRO A 308 -14.94 -20.76 -30.28
N ASP A 309 -16.14 -21.36 -30.29
CA ASP A 309 -16.72 -22.04 -31.45
C ASP A 309 -16.90 -21.09 -32.65
#